data_AF-A0A2K6R2W3-F1
#
_entry.id   AF-A0A2K6R2W3-F1
#
_cell.length_a   1.000
_cell.length_b   1.000
_cell.length_c   1.000
_cell.angle_alpha   90.00
_cell.angle_beta   90.00
_cell.angle_gamma   90.00
#
_symmetry.space_group_name_H-M   'P 1'
#
loop_
_entity.id
_entity.type
_entity.pdbx_description
1 polymer ?
#
loop_
_entity_poly.entity_id
_entity_poly.type
_entity_poly.pdbx_seq_one_letter_code
_entity_poly.pdbx_strand_id
1 'polypeptide(L)'
;MCAASASPDNLVLPMKNEMRNTKYKPVDYQQLRVLTEAKKLASASAELKIRKAMLTSKISKEQTLIKQHKQVWWQEYQRLNEVRCKMESEIKSLLNEENIGNECLCDLTNFEQELSEQWCTYLKNVINPIQQLRADLKYRQHHTLQHSHPHIECNSVKVLEEVDFVKKQLKMIFERLSLEQQRIENDLSDWSIKILDHSLEEKTNLLSELPIELESLECPYPDLKSSIHSEFCKFTQKYQKKLQDFDLQLEDIYR
;
A
#
# COMPACT_ATOMS: atom_id res chain seq x y z
N MET A 1 -56.44 60.75 0.49
CA MET A 1 -55.65 62.02 0.49
C MET A 1 -54.47 61.76 -0.44
N CYS A 2 -54.49 62.18 -1.71
CA CYS A 2 -54.00 63.49 -2.22
C CYS A 2 -52.61 63.82 -1.64
N ALA A 3 -51.54 64.12 -2.37
CA ALA A 3 -51.33 64.64 -3.74
C ALA A 3 -49.89 64.25 -4.18
N ALA A 4 -49.64 63.82 -5.42
CA ALA A 4 -49.29 64.64 -6.59
C ALA A 4 -48.20 65.71 -6.34
N SER A 5 -47.00 65.47 -6.89
CA SER A 5 -46.33 66.48 -7.71
C SER A 5 -45.49 65.78 -8.79
N ALA A 6 -45.97 65.89 -10.02
CA ALA A 6 -45.22 65.67 -11.24
C ALA A 6 -45.02 67.04 -11.87
N SER A 7 -43.81 67.34 -12.36
CA SER A 7 -43.56 68.14 -13.58
C SER A 7 -42.06 68.27 -13.85
N PRO A 8 -41.67 68.57 -15.10
CA PRO A 8 -40.60 67.88 -15.80
C PRO A 8 -39.43 68.84 -16.01
N ASP A 9 -38.34 68.39 -16.63
CA ASP A 9 -37.71 69.26 -17.61
C ASP A 9 -37.05 68.45 -18.73
N ASN A 10 -37.61 68.68 -19.90
CA ASN A 10 -37.14 68.21 -21.19
C ASN A 10 -35.72 68.71 -21.45
N LEU A 11 -34.77 67.79 -21.59
CA LEU A 11 -33.60 68.03 -22.43
C LEU A 11 -33.72 67.14 -23.66
N VAL A 12 -34.70 67.53 -24.49
CA VAL A 12 -34.67 67.28 -25.94
C VAL A 12 -33.39 67.92 -26.45
N LEU A 13 -32.34 67.11 -26.60
CA LEU A 13 -31.16 67.52 -27.36
C LEU A 13 -31.58 67.57 -28.84
N PRO A 14 -31.52 68.73 -29.49
CA PRO A 14 -31.89 68.83 -30.88
C PRO A 14 -30.87 68.03 -31.71
N MET A 15 -31.36 67.07 -32.50
CA MET A 15 -30.65 66.49 -33.63
C MET A 15 -30.36 67.61 -34.65
N LYS A 16 -29.30 68.38 -34.41
CA LYS A 16 -28.67 69.20 -35.44
C LYS A 16 -27.72 68.30 -36.22
N ASN A 17 -28.24 67.86 -37.35
CA ASN A 17 -27.52 67.31 -38.48
C ASN A 17 -26.54 68.36 -39.03
N GLU A 18 -25.41 68.56 -38.35
CA GLU A 18 -24.22 69.13 -38.95
C GLU A 18 -23.25 67.98 -39.21
N MET A 19 -23.36 67.37 -40.39
CA MET A 19 -22.25 66.62 -40.97
C MET A 19 -21.11 67.61 -41.29
N ARG A 20 -20.49 68.18 -40.26
CA ARG A 20 -19.10 68.62 -40.37
C ARG A 20 -18.29 67.35 -40.46
N ASN A 21 -17.76 67.09 -41.64
CA ASN A 21 -16.56 66.30 -41.80
C ASN A 21 -15.50 66.91 -40.87
N THR A 22 -15.45 66.48 -39.61
CA THR A 22 -14.33 66.72 -38.71
C THR A 22 -13.18 66.00 -39.37
N LYS A 23 -12.43 66.74 -40.20
CA LYS A 23 -11.14 66.30 -40.74
C LYS A 23 -10.40 65.70 -39.56
N TYR A 24 -10.23 64.38 -39.60
CA TYR A 24 -9.59 63.64 -38.53
C TYR A 24 -8.30 64.38 -38.17
N LYS A 25 -8.13 64.74 -36.89
CA LYS A 25 -6.83 65.24 -36.42
C LYS A 25 -5.79 64.19 -36.84
N PRO A 26 -4.60 64.59 -37.33
CA PRO A 26 -3.57 63.66 -37.71
C PRO A 26 -3.37 62.65 -36.57
N VAL A 27 -3.57 61.38 -36.86
CA VAL A 27 -3.42 60.32 -35.86
C VAL A 27 -1.96 60.34 -35.42
N ASP A 28 -1.73 60.62 -34.14
CA ASP A 28 -0.41 60.51 -33.55
C ASP A 28 -0.08 59.02 -33.36
N TYR A 29 0.51 58.44 -34.41
CA TYR A 29 0.91 57.04 -34.44
C TYR A 29 1.91 56.69 -33.33
N GLN A 30 2.65 57.68 -32.80
CA GLN A 30 3.59 57.45 -31.70
C GLN A 30 2.83 57.21 -30.40
N GLN A 31 1.83 58.03 -30.09
CA GLN A 31 0.96 57.82 -28.92
C GLN A 31 0.17 56.51 -29.01
N LEU A 32 -0.33 56.16 -30.20
CA LEU A 32 -1.05 54.90 -30.42
C LEU A 32 -0.15 53.68 -30.22
N ARG A 33 1.12 53.75 -30.66
CA ARG A 33 2.10 52.70 -30.45
C ARG A 33 2.40 52.53 -28.96
N VAL A 34 2.63 53.61 -28.22
CA VAL A 34 2.87 53.58 -26.77
C VAL A 34 1.66 52.96 -26.03
N LEU A 35 0.44 53.35 -26.36
CA LEU A 35 -0.78 52.76 -25.78
C LEU A 35 -0.92 51.27 -26.10
N THR A 36 -0.60 50.88 -27.33
CA THR A 36 -0.66 49.47 -27.76
C THR A 36 0.38 48.62 -27.04
N GLU A 37 1.60 49.11 -26.92
CA GLU A 37 2.69 48.46 -26.18
C GLU A 37 2.36 48.34 -24.69
N ALA A 38 1.85 49.41 -24.07
CA ALA A 38 1.38 49.38 -22.69
C ALA A 38 0.25 48.35 -22.48
N LYS A 39 -0.71 48.27 -23.39
CA LYS A 39 -1.81 47.29 -23.33
C LYS A 39 -1.31 45.85 -23.53
N LYS A 40 -0.36 45.63 -24.45
CA LYS A 40 0.31 44.33 -24.64
C LYS A 40 1.02 43.89 -23.37
N LEU A 41 1.79 44.79 -22.74
CA LEU A 41 2.48 44.51 -21.48
C LEU A 41 1.50 44.22 -20.34
N ALA A 42 0.41 44.98 -20.24
CA ALA A 42 -0.64 44.73 -19.25
C ALA A 42 -1.32 43.37 -19.46
N SER A 43 -1.63 43.00 -20.71
CA SER A 43 -2.21 41.71 -21.07
C SER A 43 -1.27 40.55 -20.74
N ALA A 44 0.01 40.65 -21.08
CA ALA A 44 1.01 39.64 -20.76
C ALA A 44 1.19 39.48 -19.23
N SER A 45 1.17 40.58 -18.49
CA SER A 45 1.19 40.57 -17.02
C SER A 45 -0.04 39.87 -16.43
N ALA A 46 -1.23 40.14 -16.96
CA ALA A 46 -2.48 39.50 -16.54
C ALA A 46 -2.46 37.99 -16.84
N GLU A 47 -2.04 37.59 -18.03
CA GLU A 47 -1.92 36.19 -18.42
C GLU A 47 -0.93 35.43 -17.51
N LEU A 48 0.21 36.04 -17.19
CA LEU A 48 1.19 35.47 -16.28
C LEU A 48 0.63 35.29 -14.86
N LYS A 49 -0.18 36.24 -14.37
CA LYS A 49 -0.87 36.11 -13.08
C LYS A 49 -1.90 34.96 -13.11
N ILE A 50 -2.66 34.82 -14.19
CA ILE A 50 -3.63 33.72 -14.36
C ILE A 50 -2.91 32.38 -14.34
N ARG A 51 -1.82 32.23 -15.12
CA ARG A 51 -1.01 31.00 -15.15
C ARG A 51 -0.45 30.64 -13.78
N LYS A 52 0.08 31.62 -13.04
CA LYS A 52 0.57 31.42 -11.67
C LYS A 52 -0.55 30.94 -10.73
N ALA A 53 -1.70 31.61 -10.74
CA ALA A 53 -2.84 31.22 -9.92
C ALA A 53 -3.33 29.79 -10.23
N MET A 54 -3.37 29.42 -11.52
CA MET A 54 -3.76 28.08 -11.95
C MET A 54 -2.79 27.01 -11.46
N LEU A 55 -1.47 27.25 -11.57
CA LEU A 55 -0.46 26.33 -11.07
C LEU A 55 -0.54 26.16 -9.55
N THR A 56 -0.68 27.27 -8.80
CA THR A 56 -0.83 27.21 -7.34
C THR A 56 -2.10 26.46 -6.93
N SER A 57 -3.21 26.65 -7.65
CA SER A 57 -4.46 25.89 -7.41
C SER A 57 -4.31 24.40 -7.72
N LYS A 58 -3.59 24.04 -8.79
CA LYS A 58 -3.31 22.63 -9.11
C LYS A 58 -2.48 21.96 -8.01
N ILE A 59 -1.39 22.60 -7.60
CA ILE A 59 -0.50 22.11 -6.54
C ILE A 59 -1.26 21.97 -5.22
N SER A 60 -2.10 22.94 -4.85
CA SER A 60 -2.85 22.87 -3.59
C SER A 60 -3.89 21.74 -3.57
N LYS A 61 -4.54 21.46 -4.70
CA LYS A 61 -5.44 20.31 -4.86
C LYS A 61 -4.69 18.99 -4.73
N GLU A 62 -3.56 18.85 -5.43
CA GLU A 62 -2.71 17.65 -5.34
C GLU A 62 -2.19 17.42 -3.91
N GLN A 63 -1.73 18.47 -3.23
CA GLN A 63 -1.29 18.38 -1.83
C GLN A 63 -2.42 17.95 -0.88
N THR A 64 -3.63 18.47 -1.09
CA THR A 64 -4.80 18.09 -0.29
C THR A 64 -5.17 16.63 -0.54
N LEU A 65 -5.16 16.19 -1.80
CA LEU A 65 -5.44 14.82 -2.18
C LEU A 65 -4.42 13.84 -1.59
N ILE A 66 -3.12 14.19 -1.60
CA ILE A 66 -2.06 13.37 -1.00
C ILE A 66 -2.27 13.26 0.51
N LYS A 67 -2.64 14.35 1.19
CA LYS A 67 -2.94 14.32 2.63
C LYS A 67 -4.10 13.38 2.95
N GLN A 68 -5.17 13.46 2.16
CA GLN A 68 -6.34 12.57 2.29
C GLN A 68 -5.95 11.11 2.05
N HIS A 69 -5.22 10.81 0.97
CA HIS A 69 -4.75 9.45 0.70
C HIS A 69 -3.89 8.91 1.83
N LYS A 70 -2.92 9.70 2.33
CA LYS A 70 -2.08 9.29 3.46
C LYS A 70 -2.91 8.95 4.70
N GLN A 71 -3.95 9.73 4.97
CA GLN A 71 -4.83 9.48 6.10
C GLN A 71 -5.63 8.18 5.94
N VAL A 72 -6.21 7.94 4.76
CA VAL A 72 -6.94 6.70 4.47
C VAL A 72 -6.00 5.49 4.55
N TRP A 73 -4.81 5.57 3.94
CA TRP A 73 -3.80 4.53 4.02
C TRP A 73 -3.37 4.24 5.46
N TRP A 74 -3.22 5.28 6.28
CA TRP A 74 -2.87 5.11 7.68
C TRP A 74 -3.98 4.41 8.46
N GLN A 75 -5.24 4.78 8.24
CA GLN A 75 -6.39 4.12 8.85
C GLN A 75 -6.49 2.65 8.44
N GLU A 76 -6.30 2.35 7.15
CA GLU A 76 -6.37 0.98 6.66
C GLU A 76 -5.19 0.14 7.18
N TYR A 77 -3.99 0.72 7.24
CA TYR A 77 -2.84 0.07 7.88
C TYR A 77 -3.13 -0.28 9.34
N GLN A 78 -3.72 0.63 10.12
CA GLN A 78 -4.08 0.35 11.51
C GLN A 78 -5.14 -0.76 11.61
N ARG A 79 -6.20 -0.68 10.80
CA ARG A 79 -7.26 -1.70 10.75
C ARG A 79 -6.71 -3.08 10.41
N LEU A 80 -5.87 -3.18 9.38
CA LEU A 80 -5.24 -4.43 8.97
C LEU A 80 -4.28 -4.95 10.04
N ASN A 81 -3.52 -4.05 10.67
CA ASN A 81 -2.63 -4.42 11.76
C ASN A 81 -3.39 -4.97 12.97
N GLU A 82 -4.51 -4.36 13.36
CA GLU A 82 -5.37 -4.85 14.44
C GLU A 82 -5.93 -6.24 14.13
N VAL A 83 -6.46 -6.45 12.90
CA VAL A 83 -6.97 -7.76 12.46
C VAL A 83 -5.86 -8.81 12.49
N ARG A 84 -4.67 -8.47 11.98
CA ARG A 84 -3.49 -9.34 12.03
C ARG A 84 -3.13 -9.71 13.47
N CYS A 85 -2.97 -8.73 14.35
CA CYS A 85 -2.61 -8.99 15.75
C CYS A 85 -3.66 -9.85 16.46
N LYS A 86 -4.96 -9.65 16.17
CA LYS A 86 -6.03 -10.49 16.71
C LYS A 86 -5.88 -11.94 16.24
N MET A 87 -5.72 -12.16 14.94
CA MET A 87 -5.54 -13.49 14.37
C MET A 87 -4.26 -14.17 14.91
N GLU A 88 -3.14 -13.45 14.98
CA GLU A 88 -1.89 -13.95 15.58
C GLU A 88 -2.10 -14.36 17.04
N SER A 89 -2.90 -13.61 17.82
CA SER A 89 -3.21 -13.98 19.20
C SER A 89 -4.11 -15.21 19.32
N GLU A 90 -5.06 -15.39 18.40
CA GLU A 90 -5.92 -16.58 18.33
C GLU A 90 -5.09 -17.82 17.98
N ILE A 91 -4.19 -17.72 16.99
CA ILE A 91 -3.24 -18.79 16.64
C ILE A 91 -2.36 -19.14 17.84
N LYS A 92 -1.79 -18.14 18.52
CA LYS A 92 -0.97 -18.37 19.72
C LYS A 92 -1.75 -19.02 20.85
N SER A 93 -3.02 -18.66 21.04
CA SER A 93 -3.88 -19.32 22.01
C SER A 93 -4.04 -20.81 21.69
N LEU A 94 -4.28 -21.16 20.42
CA LEU A 94 -4.41 -22.56 19.98
C LEU A 94 -3.11 -23.35 20.15
N LEU A 95 -1.96 -22.72 19.94
CA LEU A 95 -0.64 -23.34 20.13
C LEU A 95 -0.29 -23.53 21.62
N ASN A 96 -0.79 -22.67 22.50
CA ASN A 96 -0.51 -22.70 23.93
C ASN A 96 -1.50 -23.54 24.75
N GLU A 97 -2.68 -23.85 24.20
CA GLU A 97 -3.58 -24.82 24.81
C GLU A 97 -2.84 -26.16 24.91
N GLU A 98 -2.73 -26.68 26.13
CA GLU A 98 -2.03 -27.91 26.49
C GLU A 98 -2.79 -29.12 25.91
N ASN A 99 -2.78 -29.22 24.59
CA ASN A 99 -3.50 -30.23 23.84
C ASN A 99 -2.66 -31.50 23.91
N ILE A 100 -3.13 -32.44 24.71
CA ILE A 100 -2.47 -33.71 25.00
C ILE A 100 -2.24 -34.44 23.66
N GLY A 101 -0.99 -34.43 23.17
CA GLY A 101 -0.54 -35.26 22.05
C GLY A 101 -0.15 -34.57 20.74
N ASN A 102 0.37 -33.33 20.76
CA ASN A 102 0.73 -32.64 19.51
C ASN A 102 2.22 -32.24 19.40
N GLU A 103 3.07 -33.24 19.15
CA GLU A 103 4.51 -33.06 18.86
C GLU A 103 4.75 -32.13 17.65
N CYS A 104 3.83 -32.10 16.68
CA CYS A 104 3.89 -31.22 15.51
C CYS A 104 3.72 -29.72 15.86
N LEU A 105 2.93 -29.37 16.89
CA LEU A 105 2.81 -27.96 17.32
C LEU A 105 4.07 -27.48 18.04
N CYS A 106 4.77 -28.37 18.76
CA CYS A 106 6.05 -28.05 19.38
C CYS A 106 7.10 -27.68 18.31
N ASP A 107 7.14 -28.41 17.19
CA ASP A 107 8.03 -28.08 16.07
C ASP A 107 7.75 -26.68 15.51
N LEU A 108 6.47 -26.30 15.35
CA LEU A 108 6.09 -24.96 14.88
C LEU A 108 6.58 -23.85 15.83
N THR A 109 6.47 -24.04 17.15
CA THR A 109 7.00 -23.07 18.12
C THR A 109 8.53 -22.95 18.08
N ASN A 110 9.23 -24.06 17.86
CA ASN A 110 10.69 -24.06 17.70
C ASN A 110 11.10 -23.30 16.42
N PHE A 111 10.38 -23.51 15.31
CA PHE A 111 10.61 -22.76 14.08
C PHE A 111 10.32 -21.26 14.22
N GLU A 112 9.26 -20.87 14.95
CA GLU A 112 8.97 -19.44 15.24
C GLU A 112 10.16 -18.80 15.97
N GLN A 113 10.70 -19.48 16.97
CA GLN A 113 11.85 -18.98 17.73
C GLN A 113 13.10 -18.86 16.85
N GLU A 114 13.44 -19.89 16.07
CA GLU A 114 14.62 -19.85 15.20
C GLU A 114 14.52 -18.72 14.16
N LEU A 115 13.35 -18.53 13.54
CA LEU A 115 13.11 -17.43 12.61
C LEU A 115 13.26 -16.06 13.28
N SER A 116 12.78 -15.90 14.50
CA SER A 116 12.92 -14.66 15.27
C SER A 116 14.39 -14.34 15.57
N GLU A 117 15.18 -15.34 15.95
CA GLU A 117 16.62 -15.18 16.20
C GLU A 117 17.39 -14.86 14.92
N GLN A 118 17.08 -15.54 13.81
CA GLN A 118 17.66 -15.24 12.51
C GLN A 118 17.30 -13.82 12.04
N TRP A 119 16.05 -13.40 12.24
CA TRP A 119 15.60 -12.06 11.89
C TRP A 119 16.33 -10.98 12.71
N CYS A 120 16.48 -11.18 14.02
CA CYS A 120 17.24 -10.27 14.88
C CYS A 120 18.70 -10.17 14.43
N THR A 121 19.30 -11.31 14.08
CA THR A 121 20.68 -11.39 13.60
C THR A 121 20.84 -10.67 12.26
N TYR A 122 19.92 -10.91 11.32
CA TYR A 122 19.88 -10.23 10.03
C TYR A 122 19.76 -8.71 10.21
N LEU A 123 18.79 -8.25 11.02
CA LEU A 123 18.56 -6.84 11.26
C LEU A 123 19.80 -6.17 11.87
N LYS A 124 20.45 -6.83 12.82
CA LYS A 124 21.71 -6.38 13.43
C LYS A 124 22.82 -6.28 12.38
N ASN A 125 22.95 -7.27 11.51
CA ASN A 125 23.96 -7.30 10.45
C ASN A 125 23.73 -6.25 9.36
N VAL A 126 22.48 -5.82 9.13
CA VAL A 126 22.16 -4.76 8.16
C VAL A 126 22.28 -3.36 8.78
N ILE A 127 21.76 -3.17 10.00
CA ILE A 127 21.69 -1.85 10.64
C ILE A 127 23.04 -1.42 11.21
N ASN A 128 23.78 -2.33 11.86
CA ASN A 128 25.02 -1.96 12.54
C ASN A 128 26.08 -1.38 11.60
N PRO A 129 26.35 -1.95 10.41
CA PRO A 129 27.31 -1.35 9.47
C PRO A 129 26.91 0.05 9.02
N ILE A 130 25.61 0.32 8.83
CA ILE A 130 25.12 1.65 8.45
C ILE A 130 25.33 2.64 9.61
N GLN A 131 25.02 2.23 10.83
CA GLN A 131 25.24 3.07 12.02
C GLN A 131 26.73 3.35 12.26
N GLN A 132 27.58 2.35 12.09
CA GLN A 132 29.03 2.47 12.19
C GLN A 132 29.58 3.42 11.12
N LEU A 133 29.20 3.22 9.85
CA LEU A 133 29.58 4.12 8.76
C LEU A 133 29.13 5.56 9.03
N ARG A 134 27.92 5.75 9.56
CA ARG A 134 27.41 7.08 9.92
C ARG A 134 28.23 7.72 11.04
N ALA A 135 28.65 6.95 12.04
CA ALA A 135 29.52 7.43 13.11
C ALA A 135 30.91 7.81 12.58
N ASP A 136 31.51 6.96 11.75
CA ASP A 136 32.82 7.18 11.15
C ASP A 136 32.84 8.41 10.22
N LEU A 137 31.78 8.62 9.45
CA LEU A 137 31.63 9.79 8.59
C LEU A 137 31.48 11.08 9.43
N LYS A 138 30.69 11.06 10.50
CA LYS A 138 30.58 12.20 11.43
C LYS A 138 31.93 12.50 12.08
N TYR A 139 32.64 11.48 12.56
CA TYR A 139 33.97 11.62 13.15
C TYR A 139 34.95 12.29 12.17
N ARG A 140 35.05 11.77 10.94
CA ARG A 140 35.91 12.36 9.89
C ARG A 140 35.52 13.81 9.56
N GLN A 141 34.22 14.11 9.52
CA GLN A 141 33.74 15.47 9.27
C GLN A 141 34.17 16.45 10.37
N HIS A 142 34.06 16.06 11.64
CA HIS A 142 34.48 16.90 12.77
C HIS A 142 35.99 17.18 12.77
N HIS A 143 36.81 16.18 12.45
CA HIS A 143 38.27 16.37 12.35
C HIS A 143 38.68 17.24 11.16
N THR A 144 37.94 17.18 10.04
CA THR A 144 38.19 18.03 8.87
C THR A 144 37.85 19.50 9.15
N LEU A 145 36.89 19.78 10.03
CA LEU A 145 36.53 21.14 10.44
C LEU A 145 37.48 21.74 11.50
N GLN A 146 38.07 20.91 12.37
CA GLN A 146 38.92 21.37 13.48
C GLN A 146 40.38 21.63 13.07
N HIS A 147 40.89 20.98 12.01
CA HIS A 147 42.24 21.21 11.52
C HIS A 147 42.22 22.07 10.26
N SER A 148 42.34 23.39 10.44
CA SER A 148 42.76 24.33 9.39
C SER A 148 44.24 24.10 9.05
N HIS A 149 44.59 22.91 8.54
CA HIS A 149 45.94 22.57 8.09
C HIS A 149 45.90 22.15 6.62
N PRO A 150 46.77 22.69 5.73
CA PRO A 150 46.58 22.54 4.28
C PRO A 150 46.94 21.17 3.71
N HIS A 151 47.31 20.19 4.55
CA HIS A 151 48.03 19.00 4.08
C HIS A 151 47.35 17.65 4.32
N ILE A 152 46.10 17.62 4.83
CA ILE A 152 45.29 16.41 4.69
C ILE A 152 44.59 16.51 3.35
N GLU A 153 45.29 16.05 2.32
CA GLU A 153 44.71 15.73 1.03
C GLU A 153 43.70 14.61 1.28
N CYS A 154 42.49 15.00 1.70
CA CYS A 154 41.37 14.10 1.89
C CYS A 154 41.16 13.47 0.52
N ASN A 155 41.52 12.19 0.38
CA ASN A 155 41.46 11.40 -0.84
C ASN A 155 39.98 11.23 -1.29
N SER A 156 39.34 12.34 -1.66
CA SER A 156 37.94 12.45 -2.06
C SER A 156 37.65 11.57 -3.27
N VAL A 157 38.65 11.42 -4.15
CA VAL A 157 38.64 10.52 -5.29
C VAL A 157 38.54 9.05 -4.85
N LYS A 158 39.38 8.59 -3.91
CA LYS A 158 39.30 7.21 -3.41
C LYS A 158 38.00 6.93 -2.65
N VAL A 159 37.46 7.92 -1.94
CA VAL A 159 36.16 7.79 -1.26
C VAL A 159 35.02 7.69 -2.28
N LEU A 160 35.07 8.46 -3.37
CA LEU A 160 34.08 8.37 -4.44
C LEU A 160 34.13 7.02 -5.16
N GLU A 161 35.34 6.50 -5.43
CA GLU A 161 35.53 5.17 -6.01
C GLU A 161 34.97 4.06 -5.11
N GLU A 162 35.25 4.12 -3.80
CA GLU A 162 34.70 3.15 -2.83
C GLU A 162 33.18 3.24 -2.74
N VAL A 163 32.60 4.45 -2.78
CA VAL A 163 31.15 4.64 -2.80
C VAL A 163 30.52 4.05 -4.07
N ASP A 164 31.15 4.21 -5.23
CA ASP A 164 30.67 3.61 -6.47
C ASP A 164 30.76 2.08 -6.45
N PHE A 165 31.85 1.55 -5.87
CA PHE A 165 32.02 0.12 -5.65
C PHE A 165 30.93 -0.47 -4.73
N VAL A 166 30.67 0.18 -3.58
CA VAL A 166 29.60 -0.25 -2.66
C VAL A 166 28.23 -0.15 -3.31
N LYS A 167 27.95 0.87 -4.12
CA LYS A 167 26.69 0.97 -4.88
C LYS A 167 26.52 -0.19 -5.86
N LYS A 168 27.58 -0.56 -6.57
CA LYS A 168 27.56 -1.72 -7.49
C LYS A 168 27.33 -3.02 -6.73
N GLN A 169 27.97 -3.21 -5.58
CA GLN A 169 27.73 -4.38 -4.74
C GLN A 169 26.29 -4.44 -4.22
N LEU A 170 25.77 -3.33 -3.69
CA LEU A 170 24.39 -3.25 -3.21
C LEU A 170 23.40 -3.59 -4.33
N LYS A 171 23.62 -3.05 -5.54
CA LYS A 171 22.78 -3.36 -6.70
C LYS A 171 22.77 -4.86 -7.00
N MET A 172 23.94 -5.51 -7.03
CA MET A 172 24.05 -6.96 -7.25
C MET A 172 23.33 -7.76 -6.16
N ILE A 173 23.48 -7.36 -4.88
CA ILE A 173 22.81 -8.01 -3.76
C ILE A 173 21.29 -7.88 -3.90
N PHE A 174 20.77 -6.68 -4.23
CA PHE A 174 19.35 -6.47 -4.45
C PHE A 174 18.79 -7.30 -5.60
N GLU A 175 19.50 -7.38 -6.72
CA GLU A 175 19.11 -8.24 -7.85
C GLU A 175 19.04 -9.71 -7.42
N ARG A 176 20.04 -10.20 -6.69
CA ARG A 176 20.02 -11.56 -6.14
C ARG A 176 18.85 -11.80 -5.17
N LEU A 177 18.62 -10.87 -4.24
CA LEU A 177 17.51 -10.96 -3.28
C LEU A 177 16.15 -10.95 -3.99
N SER A 178 15.98 -10.17 -5.06
CA SER A 178 14.74 -10.17 -5.84
C SER A 178 14.48 -11.52 -6.52
N LEU A 179 15.53 -12.18 -7.00
CA LEU A 179 15.41 -13.52 -7.59
C LEU A 179 15.07 -14.57 -6.53
N GLU A 180 15.68 -14.48 -5.35
CA GLU A 180 15.40 -15.36 -4.22
C GLU A 180 13.96 -15.18 -3.71
N GLN A 181 13.50 -13.92 -3.57
CA GLN A 181 12.11 -13.60 -3.24
C GLN A 181 11.15 -14.22 -4.26
N GLN A 182 11.38 -13.99 -5.56
CA GLN A 182 10.53 -14.52 -6.62
C GLN A 182 10.48 -16.06 -6.58
N ARG A 183 11.62 -16.71 -6.30
CA ARG A 183 11.67 -18.16 -6.15
C ARG A 183 10.81 -18.64 -4.99
N ILE A 184 10.91 -18.00 -3.82
CA ILE A 184 10.11 -18.36 -2.64
C ILE A 184 8.62 -18.12 -2.92
N GLU A 185 8.24 -17.02 -3.56
CA GLU A 185 6.86 -16.72 -3.94
C GLU A 185 6.28 -17.77 -4.90
N ASN A 186 7.08 -18.23 -5.88
CA ASN A 186 6.69 -19.31 -6.78
C ASN A 186 6.54 -20.64 -6.01
N ASP A 187 7.52 -20.99 -5.17
CA ASP A 187 7.48 -22.22 -4.38
C ASP A 187 6.23 -22.25 -3.47
N LEU A 188 5.90 -21.13 -2.80
CA LEU A 188 4.70 -21.00 -1.96
C LEU A 188 3.41 -21.12 -2.78
N SER A 189 3.38 -20.55 -3.99
CA SER A 189 2.23 -20.67 -4.90
C SER A 189 2.00 -22.12 -5.31
N ASP A 190 3.07 -22.86 -5.61
CA ASP A 190 3.01 -24.29 -5.93
C ASP A 190 2.52 -25.12 -4.73
N TRP A 191 2.94 -24.79 -3.51
CA TRP A 191 2.44 -25.44 -2.29
C TRP A 191 0.96 -25.16 -2.04
N SER A 192 0.48 -23.95 -2.31
CA SER A 192 -0.93 -23.61 -2.17
C SER A 192 -1.83 -24.49 -3.05
N ILE A 193 -1.38 -24.84 -4.26
CA ILE A 193 -2.10 -25.74 -5.16
C ILE A 193 -2.10 -27.17 -4.59
N LYS A 194 -0.94 -27.65 -4.17
CA LYS A 194 -0.79 -29.02 -3.61
C LYS A 194 -1.59 -29.24 -2.34
N ILE A 195 -1.67 -28.26 -1.45
CA ILE A 195 -2.46 -28.36 -0.20
C ILE A 195 -3.96 -28.50 -0.52
N LEU A 196 -4.44 -27.78 -1.54
CA LEU A 196 -5.84 -27.85 -1.97
C LEU A 196 -6.18 -29.24 -2.54
N ASP A 197 -5.27 -29.79 -3.36
CA ASP A 197 -5.42 -31.11 -3.96
C ASP A 197 -5.40 -32.23 -2.90
N HIS A 198 -4.43 -32.20 -1.96
CA HIS A 198 -4.34 -33.19 -0.88
C HIS A 198 -5.55 -33.13 0.07
N SER A 199 -6.06 -31.93 0.37
CA SER A 199 -7.24 -31.79 1.24
C SER A 199 -8.50 -32.41 0.62
N LEU A 200 -8.65 -32.40 -0.71
CA LEU A 200 -9.80 -32.98 -1.41
C LEU A 200 -9.74 -34.51 -1.43
N GLU A 201 -8.53 -35.06 -1.63
CA GLU A 201 -8.27 -36.50 -1.72
C GLU A 201 -8.35 -37.20 -0.34
N GLU A 202 -7.85 -36.58 0.73
CA GLU A 202 -7.97 -37.15 2.09
C GLU A 202 -9.40 -37.11 2.64
N LYS A 203 -10.14 -36.01 2.42
CA LYS A 203 -11.54 -35.85 2.89
C LYS A 203 -12.47 -36.93 2.34
N THR A 204 -12.25 -37.33 1.09
CA THR A 204 -13.11 -38.29 0.37
C THR A 204 -12.88 -39.73 0.83
N ASN A 205 -11.64 -40.09 1.19
CA ASN A 205 -11.29 -41.44 1.62
C ASN A 205 -11.68 -41.72 3.09
N LEU A 206 -11.42 -40.79 4.01
CA LEU A 206 -11.59 -41.01 5.47
C LEU A 206 -13.04 -41.23 5.94
N LEU A 207 -14.03 -40.70 5.21
CA LEU A 207 -15.45 -40.87 5.56
C LEU A 207 -16.11 -42.07 4.86
N SER A 208 -15.40 -42.74 3.95
CA SER A 208 -15.90 -43.90 3.22
C SER A 208 -15.54 -45.23 3.89
N GLU A 209 -14.45 -45.25 4.65
CA GLU A 209 -13.96 -46.45 5.32
C GLU A 209 -14.55 -46.60 6.74
N LEU A 210 -14.81 -47.86 7.10
CA LEU A 210 -15.30 -48.20 8.42
C LEU A 210 -14.12 -48.23 9.41
N PRO A 211 -14.24 -47.65 10.61
CA PRO A 211 -13.16 -47.70 11.60
C PRO A 211 -12.81 -49.15 11.92
N ILE A 212 -11.52 -49.46 11.91
CA ILE A 212 -10.97 -50.80 12.18
C ILE A 212 -11.41 -51.28 13.58
N GLU A 213 -11.59 -50.35 14.52
CA GLU A 213 -12.08 -50.58 15.88
C GLU A 213 -13.53 -51.10 15.91
N LEU A 214 -14.35 -50.70 14.93
CA LEU A 214 -15.74 -51.15 14.81
C LEU A 214 -15.84 -52.49 14.08
N GLU A 215 -14.93 -52.74 13.14
CA GLU A 215 -14.84 -53.99 12.39
C GLU A 215 -14.35 -55.14 13.29
N SER A 216 -13.30 -54.88 14.08
CA SER A 216 -12.69 -55.81 15.04
C SER A 216 -13.45 -55.99 16.36
N LEU A 217 -14.58 -55.29 16.55
CA LEU A 217 -15.35 -55.35 17.79
C LEU A 217 -15.90 -56.77 18.04
N GLU A 218 -15.38 -57.45 19.06
CA GLU A 218 -15.93 -58.70 19.59
C GLU A 218 -17.16 -58.39 20.46
N CYS A 219 -18.34 -58.54 19.86
CA CYS A 219 -19.61 -58.32 20.54
C CYS A 219 -20.29 -59.67 20.81
N PRO A 220 -20.62 -60.00 22.08
CA PRO A 220 -21.30 -61.25 22.42
C PRO A 220 -22.75 -61.33 21.89
N TYR A 221 -23.31 -60.21 21.44
CA TYR A 221 -24.66 -60.12 20.88
C TYR A 221 -24.61 -59.62 19.42
N PRO A 222 -24.83 -60.51 18.43
CA PRO A 222 -24.74 -60.17 16.99
C PRO A 222 -25.69 -59.06 16.56
N ASP A 223 -26.92 -59.08 17.09
CA ASP A 223 -27.95 -58.10 16.76
C ASP A 223 -27.55 -56.69 17.20
N LEU A 224 -26.91 -56.57 18.37
CA LEU A 224 -26.39 -55.29 18.88
C LEU A 224 -25.22 -54.78 18.01
N LYS A 225 -24.30 -55.66 17.61
CA LYS A 225 -23.21 -55.30 16.68
C LYS A 225 -23.77 -54.75 15.37
N SER A 226 -24.75 -55.43 14.79
CA SER A 226 -25.39 -55.00 13.55
C SER A 226 -26.14 -53.66 13.70
N SER A 227 -26.79 -53.44 14.85
CA SER A 227 -27.50 -52.19 15.15
C SER A 227 -26.52 -51.01 15.25
N ILE A 228 -25.41 -51.18 15.96
CA ILE A 228 -24.36 -50.17 16.12
C ILE A 228 -23.72 -49.84 14.76
N HIS A 229 -23.39 -50.86 13.96
CA HIS A 229 -22.90 -50.68 12.60
C HIS A 229 -23.89 -49.88 11.75
N SER A 230 -25.19 -50.22 11.80
CA SER A 230 -26.19 -49.51 11.02
C SER A 230 -26.36 -48.05 11.43
N GLU A 231 -26.32 -47.76 12.74
CA GLU A 231 -26.42 -46.39 13.25
C GLU A 231 -25.18 -45.58 12.92
N PHE A 232 -23.99 -46.19 13.00
CA PHE A 232 -22.75 -45.56 12.57
C PHE A 232 -22.80 -45.20 11.08
N CYS A 233 -23.18 -46.13 10.21
CA CYS A 233 -23.32 -45.86 8.77
C CYS A 233 -24.32 -44.73 8.48
N LYS A 234 -25.47 -44.70 9.16
CA LYS A 234 -26.45 -43.61 9.03
C LYS A 234 -25.88 -42.27 9.48
N PHE A 235 -25.11 -42.27 10.57
CA PHE A 235 -24.45 -41.08 11.09
C PHE A 235 -23.41 -40.56 10.09
N THR A 236 -22.53 -41.43 9.59
CA THR A 236 -21.51 -41.08 8.60
C THR A 236 -22.14 -40.51 7.33
N GLN A 237 -23.17 -41.15 6.78
CA GLN A 237 -23.89 -40.63 5.60
C GLN A 237 -24.50 -39.24 5.84
N LYS A 238 -25.07 -38.99 7.03
CA LYS A 238 -25.66 -37.69 7.38
C LYS A 238 -24.61 -36.58 7.40
N TYR A 239 -23.43 -36.84 7.95
CA TYR A 239 -22.36 -35.85 8.03
C TYR A 239 -21.66 -35.67 6.69
N GLN A 240 -21.49 -36.74 5.91
CA GLN A 240 -20.98 -36.66 4.55
C GLN A 240 -21.87 -35.77 3.67
N LYS A 241 -23.20 -35.92 3.78
CA LYS A 241 -24.14 -35.04 3.07
C LYS A 241 -24.03 -33.58 3.51
N LYS A 242 -23.91 -33.31 4.82
CA LYS A 242 -23.70 -31.94 5.32
C LYS A 242 -22.40 -31.33 4.80
N LEU A 243 -21.33 -32.11 4.73
CA LEU A 243 -20.06 -31.67 4.18
C LEU A 243 -20.17 -31.31 2.70
N GLN A 244 -20.85 -32.13 1.90
CA GLN A 244 -21.15 -31.81 0.49
C GLN A 244 -21.97 -30.52 0.35
N ASP A 245 -22.97 -30.31 1.21
CA ASP A 245 -23.75 -29.06 1.21
C ASP A 245 -22.88 -27.83 1.53
N PHE A 246 -21.89 -27.96 2.44
CA PHE A 246 -20.94 -26.88 2.73
C PHE A 246 -19.96 -26.64 1.58
N ASP A 247 -19.45 -27.69 0.95
CA ASP A 247 -18.53 -27.57 -0.19
C ASP A 247 -19.24 -26.85 -1.37
N LEU A 248 -20.53 -27.15 -1.63
CA LEU A 248 -21.37 -26.42 -2.58
C LEU A 248 -21.55 -24.93 -2.22
N GLN A 249 -21.77 -24.61 -0.94
CA GLN A 249 -21.88 -23.21 -0.50
C GLN A 249 -20.57 -22.44 -0.66
N LEU A 250 -19.44 -23.11 -0.45
CA LEU A 250 -18.12 -22.50 -0.65
C LEU A 250 -17.86 -22.23 -2.14
N GLU A 251 -18.18 -23.17 -3.04
CA GLU A 251 -18.09 -22.94 -4.49
C GLU A 251 -18.91 -21.73 -4.97
N ASP A 252 -20.12 -21.53 -4.43
CA ASP A 252 -20.94 -20.36 -4.73
C ASP A 252 -20.33 -19.03 -4.25
N ILE A 253 -19.51 -19.04 -3.19
CA ILE A 253 -18.81 -17.85 -2.66
C ILE A 253 -17.59 -17.47 -3.52
N TYR A 254 -16.93 -18.45 -4.14
CA TYR A 254 -15.78 -18.23 -5.01
C TYR A 254 -16.16 -17.82 -6.45
N ARG A 255 -17.45 -17.83 -6.79
CA ARG A 255 -17.98 -17.48 -8.12
C ARG A 255 -18.36 -16.00 -8.24
#